data_AF-A0A1V8SJM2-F1
#
_entry.id   AF-A0A1V8SJM2-F1
#
_cell.length_a   1.000
_cell.length_b   1.000
_cell.length_c   1.000
_cell.angle_alpha   90.00
_cell.angle_beta   90.00
_cell.angle_gamma   90.00
#
_symmetry.space_group_name_H-M   'P 1'
#
loop_
_entity.id
_entity.type
_entity.pdbx_description
1 polymer ?
#
loop_
_entity_poly.entity_id
_entity_poly.type
_entity_poly.pdbx_seq_one_letter_code
_entity_poly.pdbx_strand_id
1 'polypeptide(L)'
;MQADVASQIIHHPFQCIASLEQGGGQFLLAACGAKLLAYSIAGRVIASKWCSGTTDSIAETSNGHANGSEERPAKKQKTDNKKSSPASRIISIRVSPDQSHVVVVTEDKVVHVLNVSGVGDLTELSQRAMPKRPCAVRVMPNSSTILIGDKFGDVYSLPLIVSEPQERPAQPEAEVAKSLGEPALFKPSATPLTVHTKRNLRALESQKKQKIVTPRKEPLAFEHKLLLGHVSMLTDMVHATRQVDGKIRRYILTADRDEHIRVSRGPPQSHVIEGYCLAHTDFVSKICLIPRTDLLVSGGGNDWLGVWDWLRCELLAKVDLRKAISHLLPSIDERIAVSGMWVVPVAAQTDQWTLCVACEKLPALIFIDCSALEHDSPADAAVTVYETDEAPVLDVAYYGGNAGHVLIALDDRRPDGCRLRAVQVTGTRDDSKTRSKLDISEFNTLNAPLRQLSASNGVVEDDAVLDGFLYTTANLRKRGGWDEDNEA
;
A
#
# COMPACT_ATOMS: atom_id res chain seq x y z
N MET A 1 -35.01 -16.63 30.40
CA MET A 1 -34.60 -15.63 29.38
C MET A 1 -33.19 -15.97 28.93
N GLN A 2 -33.06 -16.90 27.99
CA GLN A 2 -31.85 -17.01 27.17
C GLN A 2 -32.01 -15.93 26.11
N ALA A 3 -31.20 -14.88 26.19
CA ALA A 3 -31.09 -13.94 25.08
C ALA A 3 -30.38 -14.69 23.95
N ASP A 4 -31.05 -14.83 22.81
CA ASP A 4 -30.45 -15.26 21.55
C ASP A 4 -29.23 -14.39 21.28
N VAL A 5 -28.04 -14.96 21.42
CA VAL A 5 -26.82 -14.41 20.81
C VAL A 5 -26.95 -14.73 19.32
N ALA A 6 -27.79 -13.97 18.61
CA ALA A 6 -27.72 -13.91 17.16
C ALA A 6 -26.30 -13.42 16.84
N SER A 7 -25.46 -14.30 16.30
CA SER A 7 -24.17 -13.91 15.74
C SER A 7 -24.42 -12.80 14.74
N GLN A 8 -24.11 -11.56 15.12
CA GLN A 8 -24.27 -10.41 14.23
C GLN A 8 -23.41 -10.69 13.00
N ILE A 9 -24.04 -10.75 11.83
CA ILE A 9 -23.31 -10.90 10.57
C ILE A 9 -22.56 -9.59 10.35
N ILE A 10 -21.24 -9.65 10.38
CA ILE A 10 -20.35 -8.52 10.13
C ILE A 10 -19.93 -8.61 8.65
N HIS A 11 -19.93 -7.49 7.94
CA HIS A 11 -19.36 -7.45 6.60
C HIS A 11 -17.88 -7.08 6.67
N HIS A 12 -17.02 -7.94 6.10
CA HIS A 12 -15.61 -7.59 5.93
C HIS A 12 -15.51 -6.33 5.04
N PRO A 13 -14.84 -5.25 5.48
CA PRO A 13 -14.69 -4.04 4.67
C PRO A 13 -13.96 -4.28 3.35
N PHE A 14 -14.06 -3.33 2.41
CA PHE A 14 -13.16 -3.33 1.26
C PHE A 14 -11.85 -2.66 1.65
N GLN A 15 -10.83 -3.43 1.99
CA GLN A 15 -9.59 -2.86 2.57
C GLN A 15 -8.69 -2.16 1.54
N CYS A 16 -8.86 -2.46 0.25
CA CYS A 16 -8.16 -1.75 -0.82
C CYS A 16 -9.09 -1.62 -2.04
N ILE A 17 -9.05 -0.48 -2.71
CA ILE A 17 -9.80 -0.22 -3.93
C ILE A 17 -8.93 0.40 -5.02
N ALA A 18 -9.25 0.11 -6.28
CA ALA A 18 -8.60 0.74 -7.43
C ALA A 18 -9.58 0.80 -8.61
N SER A 19 -9.44 1.83 -9.43
CA SER A 19 -10.14 1.92 -10.70
C SER A 19 -9.32 1.27 -11.81
N LEU A 20 -10.03 0.66 -12.75
CA LEU A 20 -9.47 0.05 -13.95
C LEU A 20 -10.31 0.45 -15.16
N GLU A 21 -9.65 0.94 -16.22
CA GLU A 21 -10.30 1.29 -17.48
C GLU A 21 -9.68 0.51 -18.65
N GLN A 22 -10.38 -0.50 -19.19
CA GLN A 22 -9.83 -1.36 -20.23
C GLN A 22 -10.87 -1.67 -21.31
N GLY A 23 -10.49 -1.53 -22.58
CA GLY A 23 -11.36 -1.89 -23.72
C GLY A 23 -12.68 -1.12 -23.79
N GLY A 24 -12.75 0.07 -23.18
CA GLY A 24 -13.98 0.87 -23.05
C GLY A 24 -14.86 0.49 -21.84
N GLY A 25 -14.53 -0.58 -21.12
CA GLY A 25 -15.14 -0.93 -19.84
C GLY A 25 -14.46 -0.24 -18.66
N GLN A 26 -15.25 0.17 -17.68
CA GLN A 26 -14.77 0.71 -16.40
C GLN A 26 -15.14 -0.25 -15.28
N PHE A 27 -14.13 -0.62 -14.48
CA PHE A 27 -14.27 -1.56 -13.38
C PHE A 27 -13.72 -0.96 -12.09
N LEU A 28 -14.42 -1.22 -10.99
CA LEU A 28 -13.93 -1.02 -9.64
C LEU A 28 -13.33 -2.34 -9.16
N LEU A 29 -12.03 -2.35 -8.89
CA LEU A 29 -11.35 -3.42 -8.19
C LEU A 29 -11.52 -3.21 -6.69
N ALA A 30 -12.05 -4.19 -5.98
CA ALA A 30 -12.26 -4.13 -4.54
C ALA A 30 -11.73 -5.39 -3.86
N ALA A 31 -10.74 -5.23 -2.99
CA ALA A 31 -10.20 -6.30 -2.17
C ALA A 31 -11.07 -6.46 -0.91
N CYS A 32 -11.54 -7.67 -0.64
CA CYS A 32 -12.35 -8.05 0.51
C CYS A 32 -11.76 -9.32 1.13
N GLY A 33 -10.96 -9.15 2.18
CA GLY A 33 -10.17 -10.22 2.78
C GLY A 33 -9.17 -10.80 1.77
N ALA A 34 -9.29 -12.09 1.45
CA ALA A 34 -8.44 -12.77 0.47
C ALA A 34 -8.97 -12.72 -0.98
N LYS A 35 -10.12 -12.07 -1.21
CA LYS A 35 -10.79 -12.01 -2.52
C LYS A 35 -10.57 -10.65 -3.17
N LEU A 36 -10.27 -10.65 -4.46
CA LEU A 36 -10.32 -9.46 -5.32
C LEU A 36 -11.54 -9.55 -6.22
N LEU A 37 -12.40 -8.53 -6.18
CA LEU A 37 -13.58 -8.44 -7.02
C LEU A 37 -13.33 -7.40 -8.12
N ALA A 38 -13.64 -7.73 -9.37
CA ALA A 38 -13.77 -6.76 -10.45
C ALA A 38 -15.25 -6.46 -10.68
N TYR A 39 -15.70 -5.26 -10.29
CA TYR A 39 -17.10 -4.86 -10.36
C TYR A 39 -17.35 -3.85 -11.48
N SER A 40 -18.25 -4.19 -12.40
CA SER A 40 -18.75 -3.23 -13.40
C SER A 40 -19.83 -2.37 -12.76
N ILE A 41 -19.52 -1.10 -12.53
CA ILE A 41 -20.48 -0.14 -11.96
C ILE A 41 -21.65 0.10 -12.93
N ALA A 42 -21.37 0.21 -14.23
CA ALA A 42 -22.39 0.41 -15.26
C ALA A 42 -23.31 -0.82 -15.39
N GLY A 43 -22.73 -2.02 -15.44
CA GLY A 43 -23.47 -3.28 -15.54
C GLY A 43 -24.08 -3.75 -14.21
N ARG A 44 -23.72 -3.12 -13.10
CA ARG A 44 -24.10 -3.48 -11.73
C ARG A 44 -23.83 -4.95 -11.38
N VAL A 45 -22.74 -5.49 -11.90
CA VAL A 45 -22.39 -6.91 -11.81
C VAL A 45 -20.94 -7.09 -11.44
N ILE A 46 -20.65 -8.11 -10.64
CA ILE A 46 -19.28 -8.58 -10.42
C ILE A 46 -18.87 -9.32 -11.68
N ALA A 47 -18.00 -8.70 -12.48
CA ALA A 47 -17.50 -9.26 -13.73
C ALA A 47 -16.64 -10.50 -13.45
N SER A 48 -15.73 -10.41 -12.48
CA SER A 48 -14.90 -11.53 -12.08
C SER A 48 -14.48 -11.47 -10.61
N LYS A 49 -14.00 -12.61 -10.12
CA LYS A 49 -13.50 -12.82 -8.77
C LYS A 49 -12.18 -13.55 -8.86
N TRP A 50 -11.17 -13.07 -8.14
CA TRP A 50 -9.89 -13.75 -7.93
C TRP A 50 -9.66 -14.01 -6.43
N CYS A 51 -8.96 -15.11 -6.10
CA CYS A 51 -8.63 -15.48 -4.73
C CYS A 51 -7.15 -15.90 -4.62
N SER A 52 -6.46 -15.45 -3.58
CA SER A 52 -5.01 -15.68 -3.33
C SER A 52 -4.60 -17.12 -2.95
N GLY A 53 -5.43 -18.13 -3.21
CA GLY A 53 -5.14 -19.54 -2.90
C GLY A 53 -5.65 -20.54 -3.94
N THR A 54 -6.25 -20.05 -5.03
CA THR A 54 -6.71 -20.92 -6.11
C THR A 54 -5.58 -21.06 -7.13
N THR A 55 -4.81 -22.14 -7.04
CA THR A 55 -4.09 -22.62 -8.22
C THR A 55 -5.15 -23.28 -9.12
N ASP A 56 -5.68 -22.55 -10.09
CA ASP A 56 -6.61 -23.15 -11.05
C ASP A 56 -5.90 -24.22 -11.86
N SER A 57 -6.10 -25.47 -11.44
CA SER A 57 -6.13 -26.62 -12.33
C SER A 57 -7.57 -27.11 -12.37
N ILE A 58 -8.15 -27.05 -13.57
CA ILE A 58 -9.40 -27.65 -14.07
C ILE A 58 -10.46 -26.60 -14.43
N ALA A 59 -10.48 -26.28 -15.74
CA ALA A 59 -11.68 -25.87 -16.43
C ALA A 59 -12.68 -27.05 -16.41
N GLU A 60 -13.80 -26.90 -15.71
CA GLU A 60 -14.93 -27.82 -15.85
C GLU A 60 -15.68 -27.49 -17.15
N THR A 61 -15.32 -28.20 -18.23
CA THR A 61 -16.25 -28.41 -19.34
C THR A 61 -17.31 -29.41 -18.91
N SER A 62 -18.54 -28.92 -18.76
CA SER A 62 -19.73 -29.73 -18.72
C SER A 62 -19.95 -30.40 -20.10
N ASN A 63 -19.89 -31.73 -20.13
CA ASN A 63 -20.64 -32.53 -21.11
C ASN A 63 -20.86 -33.93 -20.54
N GLY A 64 -22.10 -34.39 -20.64
CA GLY A 64 -22.61 -35.56 -19.93
C GLY A 64 -22.46 -36.92 -20.63
N HIS A 65 -23.09 -37.88 -19.95
CA HIS A 65 -23.50 -39.24 -20.35
C HIS A 65 -22.59 -40.45 -20.04
N ALA A 66 -23.03 -41.16 -18.99
CA ALA A 66 -23.19 -42.61 -18.81
C ALA A 66 -22.55 -43.58 -19.82
N ASN A 67 -21.73 -44.51 -19.30
CA ASN A 67 -22.11 -45.94 -19.21
C ASN A 67 -21.08 -46.73 -18.40
N GLY A 68 -21.54 -47.79 -17.73
CA GLY A 68 -20.75 -48.60 -16.81
C GLY A 68 -19.89 -49.69 -17.46
N SER A 69 -18.92 -50.19 -16.70
CA SER A 69 -18.52 -51.60 -16.61
C SER A 69 -17.42 -51.76 -15.55
N GLU A 70 -17.46 -52.89 -14.85
CA GLU A 70 -16.59 -53.30 -13.77
C GLU A 70 -15.15 -53.60 -14.27
N GLU A 71 -14.11 -53.12 -13.58
CA GLU A 71 -12.81 -53.83 -13.52
C GLU A 71 -11.93 -53.46 -12.31
N ARG A 72 -11.04 -54.39 -11.98
CA ARG A 72 -10.32 -54.69 -10.72
C ARG A 72 -9.38 -53.59 -10.14
N PRO A 73 -9.05 -53.65 -8.82
CA PRO A 73 -8.21 -52.65 -8.18
C PRO A 73 -6.71 -52.90 -8.41
N ALA A 74 -6.01 -51.94 -9.01
CA ALA A 74 -4.54 -51.92 -9.07
C ALA A 74 -3.96 -50.77 -8.23
N LYS A 75 -2.99 -51.15 -7.39
CA LYS A 75 -2.05 -50.38 -6.54
C LYS A 75 -2.19 -48.84 -6.51
N LYS A 76 -2.53 -48.32 -5.32
CA LYS A 76 -2.37 -46.91 -4.92
C LYS A 76 -0.93 -46.44 -5.15
N GLN A 77 -0.73 -45.71 -6.24
CA GLN A 77 0.43 -44.86 -6.45
C GLN A 77 0.22 -43.60 -5.61
N LYS A 78 1.18 -43.31 -4.73
CA LYS A 78 1.14 -42.17 -3.79
C LYS A 78 1.31 -40.89 -4.62
N THR A 79 0.19 -40.28 -5.00
CA THR A 79 0.17 -38.93 -5.55
C THR A 79 0.57 -37.95 -4.46
N ASP A 80 1.65 -37.21 -4.69
CA ASP A 80 2.00 -36.06 -3.87
C ASP A 80 0.84 -35.07 -3.91
N ASN A 81 0.08 -35.02 -2.82
CA ASN A 81 -0.87 -33.94 -2.55
C ASN A 81 -0.08 -32.63 -2.49
N LYS A 82 -0.02 -31.89 -3.61
CA LYS A 82 0.19 -30.44 -3.56
C LYS A 82 -0.94 -29.86 -2.71
N LYS A 83 -0.68 -29.67 -1.42
CA LYS A 83 -1.58 -28.94 -0.52
C LYS A 83 -1.76 -27.55 -1.11
N SER A 84 -3.00 -27.18 -1.46
CA SER A 84 -3.34 -25.79 -1.71
C SER A 84 -2.92 -24.97 -0.49
N SER A 85 -2.17 -23.89 -0.70
CA SER A 85 -1.90 -22.93 0.36
C SER A 85 -3.20 -22.27 0.79
N PRO A 86 -3.43 -22.05 2.10
CA PRO A 86 -4.61 -21.33 2.55
C PRO A 86 -4.63 -19.92 1.94
N ALA A 87 -5.82 -19.42 1.62
CA ALA A 87 -5.97 -18.09 1.04
C ALA A 87 -5.51 -17.00 2.03
N SER A 88 -4.65 -16.10 1.57
CA SER A 88 -4.05 -15.03 2.37
C SER A 88 -4.73 -13.68 2.09
N ARG A 89 -4.93 -12.86 3.14
CA ARG A 89 -5.57 -11.54 2.97
C ARG A 89 -4.76 -10.64 2.04
N ILE A 90 -5.45 -9.89 1.19
CA ILE A 90 -4.86 -8.89 0.29
C ILE A 90 -4.57 -7.63 1.09
N ILE A 91 -3.33 -7.13 0.99
CA ILE A 91 -2.84 -5.94 1.70
C ILE A 91 -2.53 -4.76 0.77
N SER A 92 -2.45 -5.00 -0.54
CA SER A 92 -2.24 -3.93 -1.52
C SER A 92 -2.71 -4.37 -2.91
N ILE A 93 -3.30 -3.44 -3.66
CA ILE A 93 -3.58 -3.58 -5.08
C ILE A 93 -3.04 -2.36 -5.85
N ARG A 94 -2.41 -2.59 -7.00
CA ARG A 94 -1.89 -1.54 -7.87
C ARG A 94 -2.17 -1.88 -9.33
N VAL A 95 -2.88 -1.01 -10.01
CA VAL A 95 -3.15 -1.12 -11.45
C VAL A 95 -1.95 -0.58 -12.22
N SER A 96 -1.57 -1.23 -13.31
CA SER A 96 -0.51 -0.73 -14.19
C SER A 96 -0.97 0.52 -14.94
N PRO A 97 -0.09 1.48 -15.24
CA PRO A 97 -0.47 2.72 -15.93
C PRO A 97 -1.18 2.53 -17.28
N ASP A 98 -0.89 1.45 -17.99
CA ASP A 98 -1.52 1.03 -19.25
C ASP A 98 -2.83 0.25 -19.06
N GLN A 99 -3.33 0.13 -17.82
CA GLN A 99 -4.62 -0.46 -17.45
C GLN A 99 -4.81 -1.92 -17.87
N SER A 100 -3.71 -2.65 -18.04
CA SER A 100 -3.71 -4.04 -18.54
C SER A 100 -3.42 -5.07 -17.44
N HIS A 101 -2.74 -4.67 -16.37
CA HIS A 101 -2.31 -5.56 -15.31
C HIS A 101 -2.67 -5.02 -13.92
N VAL A 102 -2.84 -5.95 -12.98
CA VAL A 102 -3.05 -5.65 -11.56
C VAL A 102 -1.99 -6.39 -10.74
N VAL A 103 -1.22 -5.65 -9.97
CA VAL A 103 -0.31 -6.20 -8.96
C VAL A 103 -1.07 -6.30 -7.64
N VAL A 104 -1.13 -7.50 -7.09
CA VAL A 104 -1.76 -7.80 -5.80
C VAL A 104 -0.69 -8.28 -4.83
N VAL A 105 -0.69 -7.76 -3.62
CA VAL A 105 0.17 -8.26 -2.55
C VAL A 105 -0.67 -8.80 -1.41
N THR A 106 -0.25 -9.95 -0.89
CA THR A 106 -0.92 -10.68 0.18
C THR A 106 -0.09 -10.70 1.45
N GLU A 107 -0.75 -10.98 2.58
CA GLU A 107 -0.14 -10.96 3.91
C GLU A 107 0.99 -12.00 4.10
N ASP A 108 0.95 -13.10 3.34
CA ASP A 108 1.99 -14.13 3.26
C ASP A 108 3.19 -13.73 2.39
N LYS A 109 3.31 -12.43 2.06
CA LYS A 109 4.45 -11.81 1.36
C LYS A 109 4.54 -12.18 -0.12
N VAL A 110 3.46 -12.69 -0.71
CA VAL A 110 3.43 -13.04 -2.13
C VAL A 110 2.97 -11.84 -2.96
N VAL A 111 3.65 -11.64 -4.09
CA VAL A 111 3.32 -10.63 -5.10
C VAL A 111 2.75 -11.35 -6.30
N HIS A 112 1.47 -11.16 -6.56
CA HIS A 112 0.76 -11.69 -7.71
C HIS A 112 0.68 -10.62 -8.80
N VAL A 113 0.81 -11.02 -10.06
CA VAL A 113 0.52 -10.18 -11.22
C VAL A 113 -0.61 -10.82 -11.99
N LEU A 114 -1.70 -10.09 -12.14
CA LEU A 114 -2.89 -10.52 -12.85
C LEU A 114 -2.96 -9.74 -14.17
N ASN A 115 -3.29 -10.42 -15.26
CA ASN A 115 -3.76 -9.80 -16.48
C ASN A 115 -5.26 -9.55 -16.36
N VAL A 116 -5.72 -8.44 -16.92
CA VAL A 116 -7.15 -8.14 -17.00
C VAL A 116 -7.61 -8.21 -18.45
N SER A 117 -8.78 -8.82 -18.67
CA SER A 117 -9.42 -8.85 -19.99
C SER A 117 -10.31 -7.62 -20.18
N GLY A 118 -10.65 -7.29 -21.43
CA GLY A 118 -11.57 -6.17 -21.73
C GLY A 118 -12.99 -6.34 -21.16
N VAL A 119 -13.37 -7.53 -20.70
CA VAL A 119 -14.63 -7.79 -19.99
C VAL A 119 -14.49 -7.83 -18.46
N GLY A 120 -13.27 -7.58 -17.95
CA GLY A 120 -12.98 -7.50 -16.52
C GLY A 120 -12.57 -8.83 -15.88
N ASP A 121 -12.19 -9.85 -16.66
CA ASP A 121 -11.71 -11.13 -16.13
C ASP A 121 -10.28 -11.01 -15.61
N LEU A 122 -10.06 -11.48 -14.40
CA LEU A 122 -8.75 -11.48 -13.74
C LEU A 122 -8.09 -12.85 -13.92
N THR A 123 -6.92 -12.87 -14.55
CA THR A 123 -6.13 -14.10 -14.81
C THR A 123 -4.75 -13.96 -14.21
N GLU A 124 -4.33 -14.89 -13.35
CA GLU A 124 -3.00 -14.83 -12.74
C GLU A 124 -1.91 -15.19 -13.75
N LEU A 125 -0.94 -14.27 -13.94
CA LEU A 125 0.23 -14.48 -14.79
C LEU A 125 1.42 -15.02 -14.01
N SER A 126 1.64 -14.50 -12.79
CA SER A 126 2.79 -14.89 -11.97
C SER A 126 2.56 -14.64 -10.50
N GLN A 127 3.28 -15.40 -9.66
CA GLN A 127 3.37 -15.22 -8.22
C GLN A 127 4.83 -15.27 -7.77
N ARG A 128 5.22 -14.37 -6.86
CA ARG A 128 6.59 -14.26 -6.36
C ARG A 128 6.60 -14.05 -4.85
N ALA A 129 7.18 -15.00 -4.12
CA ALA A 129 7.30 -14.92 -2.67
C ALA A 129 8.47 -14.01 -2.28
N MET A 130 8.18 -12.90 -1.62
CA MET A 130 9.20 -11.98 -1.10
C MET A 130 9.76 -12.47 0.24
N PRO A 131 11.06 -12.23 0.52
CA PRO A 131 11.69 -12.68 1.77
C PRO A 131 11.08 -11.99 3.00
N LYS A 132 10.66 -10.73 2.82
CA LYS A 132 10.03 -9.88 3.82
C LYS A 132 8.72 -9.33 3.26
N ARG A 133 7.78 -9.01 4.15
CA ARG A 133 6.46 -8.46 3.79
C ARG A 133 6.67 -7.15 3.03
N PRO A 134 6.18 -7.04 1.78
CA PRO A 134 6.14 -5.76 1.09
C PRO A 134 5.27 -4.77 1.86
N CYS A 135 5.73 -3.53 1.98
CA CYS A 135 4.99 -2.44 2.61
C CYS A 135 4.75 -1.28 1.65
N ALA A 136 5.58 -1.12 0.62
CA ALA A 136 5.42 -0.09 -0.40
C ALA A 136 5.52 -0.72 -1.80
N VAL A 137 4.48 -0.54 -2.62
CA VAL A 137 4.40 -1.12 -3.97
C VAL A 137 4.02 -0.03 -4.96
N ARG A 138 4.75 0.06 -6.07
CA ARG A 138 4.47 0.98 -7.19
C ARG A 138 4.76 0.29 -8.53
N VAL A 139 3.86 0.44 -9.50
CA VAL A 139 4.14 0.09 -10.90
C VAL A 139 4.70 1.33 -11.59
N MET A 140 5.82 1.17 -12.28
CA MET A 140 6.51 2.28 -12.94
C MET A 140 5.71 2.79 -14.15
N PRO A 141 5.84 4.08 -14.54
CA PRO A 141 5.14 4.66 -15.70
C PRO A 141 5.35 3.95 -17.04
N ASN A 142 6.39 3.12 -17.16
CA ASN A 142 6.68 2.32 -18.35
C ASN A 142 5.90 1.00 -18.41
N SER A 143 5.06 0.69 -17.42
CA SER A 143 4.32 -0.57 -17.30
C SER A 143 5.17 -1.83 -17.43
N SER A 144 6.47 -1.77 -17.12
CA SER A 144 7.37 -2.92 -17.27
C SER A 144 8.08 -3.30 -15.96
N THR A 145 8.02 -2.44 -14.95
CA THR A 145 8.77 -2.61 -13.71
C THR A 145 7.89 -2.34 -12.51
N ILE A 146 7.99 -3.21 -11.51
CA ILE A 146 7.40 -3.04 -10.19
C ILE A 146 8.52 -2.65 -9.23
N LEU A 147 8.32 -1.56 -8.50
CA LEU A 147 9.14 -1.22 -7.34
C LEU A 147 8.48 -1.78 -6.09
N ILE A 148 9.26 -2.50 -5.28
CA ILE A 148 8.81 -3.12 -4.04
C ILE A 148 9.74 -2.73 -2.91
N GLY A 149 9.21 -1.98 -1.96
CA GLY A 149 9.81 -1.73 -0.66
C GLY A 149 9.32 -2.76 0.36
N ASP A 150 10.24 -3.34 1.12
CA ASP A 150 9.94 -4.30 2.16
C ASP A 150 9.98 -3.72 3.58
N LYS A 151 9.38 -4.44 4.53
CA LYS A 151 9.30 -4.03 5.95
C LYS A 151 10.67 -3.86 6.62
N PHE A 152 11.75 -4.36 6.05
CA PHE A 152 13.10 -4.27 6.62
C PHE A 152 13.91 -3.10 6.06
N GLY A 153 13.35 -2.33 5.12
CA GLY A 153 14.00 -1.16 4.57
C GLY A 153 14.48 -1.33 3.13
N ASP A 154 14.49 -2.55 2.59
CA ASP A 154 15.05 -2.83 1.27
C ASP A 154 14.05 -2.49 0.16
N VAL A 155 14.52 -1.88 -0.92
CA VAL A 155 13.73 -1.57 -2.12
C VAL A 155 14.30 -2.30 -3.32
N TYR A 156 13.45 -3.08 -3.99
CA TYR A 156 13.75 -3.91 -5.14
C TYR A 156 13.03 -3.41 -6.40
N SER A 157 13.62 -3.60 -7.57
CA SER A 157 12.91 -3.59 -8.85
C SER A 157 12.72 -5.00 -9.38
N LEU A 158 11.50 -5.32 -9.79
CA LEU A 158 11.11 -6.59 -10.41
C LEU A 158 10.48 -6.30 -11.78
N PRO A 159 10.63 -7.18 -12.79
CA PRO A 159 9.89 -7.04 -14.04
C PRO A 159 8.39 -7.25 -13.80
N LEU A 160 7.51 -6.48 -14.46
CA LEU A 160 6.06 -6.70 -14.35
C LEU A 160 5.68 -8.05 -14.95
N ILE A 161 6.19 -8.34 -16.15
CA ILE A 161 6.01 -9.61 -16.86
C ILE A 161 7.31 -10.40 -16.79
N VAL A 162 7.22 -11.63 -16.30
CA VAL A 162 8.37 -12.54 -16.26
C VAL A 162 8.54 -13.10 -17.66
N SER A 163 9.64 -12.75 -18.33
CA SER A 163 10.06 -13.46 -19.54
C SER A 163 10.45 -14.88 -19.15
N GLU A 164 10.12 -15.88 -19.99
CA GLU A 164 10.60 -17.25 -19.78
C GLU A 164 12.11 -17.24 -19.54
N PRO A 165 12.63 -18.10 -18.65
CA PRO A 165 14.06 -18.15 -18.41
C PRO A 165 14.76 -18.59 -19.69
N GLN A 166 15.28 -17.61 -20.46
CA GLN A 166 16.45 -17.88 -21.28
C GLN A 166 17.49 -18.43 -20.31
N GLU A 167 18.03 -19.62 -20.61
CA GLU A 167 19.18 -20.20 -19.93
C GLU A 167 20.29 -19.14 -19.90
N ARG A 168 20.32 -18.33 -18.84
CA ARG A 168 21.36 -17.34 -18.66
C ARG A 168 22.63 -18.14 -18.38
N PRO A 169 23.72 -17.91 -19.12
CA PRO A 169 25.01 -18.35 -18.66
C PRO A 169 25.20 -17.74 -17.28
N ALA A 170 25.50 -18.58 -16.30
CA ALA A 170 25.80 -18.22 -14.93
C ALA A 170 26.49 -16.84 -14.87
N GLN A 171 25.82 -15.85 -14.30
CA GLN A 171 26.51 -14.64 -13.85
C GLN A 171 27.61 -15.08 -12.87
N PRO A 172 28.74 -14.34 -12.75
CA PRO A 172 29.90 -14.77 -11.94
C PRO A 172 29.58 -15.00 -10.46
N GLU A 173 28.41 -14.57 -9.98
CA GLU A 173 27.90 -14.86 -8.65
C GLU A 173 27.73 -16.37 -8.39
N ALA A 174 27.55 -17.19 -9.44
CA ALA A 174 27.43 -18.64 -9.32
C ALA A 174 28.79 -19.37 -9.19
N GLU A 175 29.93 -18.74 -9.48
CA GLU A 175 31.24 -19.37 -9.23
C GLU A 175 31.65 -19.30 -7.75
N VAL A 176 31.09 -18.37 -6.98
CA VAL A 176 31.23 -18.37 -5.51
C VAL A 176 30.41 -19.51 -4.86
N ALA A 177 29.39 -20.04 -5.56
CA ALA A 177 28.55 -21.11 -5.05
C ALA A 177 29.19 -22.50 -5.06
N LYS A 178 30.37 -22.69 -5.70
CA LYS A 178 31.06 -24.00 -5.76
C LYS A 178 32.14 -24.22 -4.70
N SER A 179 32.47 -23.25 -3.85
CA SER A 179 33.30 -23.50 -2.66
C SER A 179 32.41 -23.77 -1.44
N LEU A 180 32.11 -25.04 -1.20
CA LEU A 180 31.44 -25.55 0.00
C LEU A 180 32.34 -25.37 1.23
N GLY A 181 32.44 -24.14 1.73
CA GLY A 181 33.01 -23.82 3.04
C GLY A 181 31.91 -23.83 4.12
N GLU A 182 32.27 -24.30 5.32
CA GLU A 182 31.43 -24.39 6.52
C GLU A 182 30.70 -23.08 6.89
N PRO A 183 29.56 -23.13 7.62
CA PRO A 183 28.85 -21.92 8.06
C PRO A 183 29.76 -21.06 8.95
N ALA A 184 30.02 -19.83 8.49
CA ALA A 184 30.87 -18.89 9.21
C ALA A 184 30.19 -18.39 10.49
N LEU A 185 30.92 -18.44 11.60
CA LEU A 185 30.58 -17.73 12.83
C LEU A 185 30.42 -16.23 12.54
N PHE A 186 29.33 -15.62 13.02
CA PHE A 186 29.10 -14.18 12.89
C PHE A 186 30.30 -13.40 13.46
N LYS A 187 30.95 -12.61 12.60
CA LYS A 187 32.01 -11.67 12.98
C LYS A 187 31.43 -10.26 12.93
N PRO A 188 31.26 -9.57 14.08
CA PRO A 188 30.80 -8.19 14.06
C PRO A 188 31.79 -7.33 13.27
N SER A 189 31.28 -6.54 12.31
CA SER A 189 32.07 -5.65 11.46
C SER A 189 32.69 -4.49 12.26
N ALA A 190 32.06 -4.09 13.38
CA ALA A 190 32.53 -3.02 14.24
C ALA A 190 33.70 -3.47 15.12
N THR A 191 34.74 -2.63 15.20
CA THR A 191 35.86 -2.81 16.13
C THR A 191 35.65 -1.93 17.36
N PRO A 192 36.26 -2.25 18.53
CA PRO A 192 36.20 -1.37 19.70
C PRO A 192 36.77 0.04 19.44
N LEU A 193 37.55 0.24 18.36
CA LEU A 193 38.06 1.54 17.93
C LEU A 193 37.03 2.39 17.16
N THR A 194 35.98 1.76 16.64
CA THR A 194 34.91 2.41 15.84
C THR A 194 33.68 2.76 16.68
N VAL A 195 33.70 2.43 17.97
CA VAL A 195 32.53 2.54 18.85
C VAL A 195 32.75 3.67 19.86
N HIS A 196 32.04 4.78 19.67
CA HIS A 196 32.24 6.01 20.44
C HIS A 196 31.27 6.21 21.61
N THR A 197 30.33 5.28 21.83
CA THR A 197 29.36 5.39 22.93
C THR A 197 29.36 4.14 23.80
N LYS A 198 29.17 4.34 25.12
CA LYS A 198 29.07 3.26 26.12
C LYS A 198 27.98 2.24 25.76
N ARG A 199 26.87 2.72 25.18
CA ARG A 199 25.76 1.88 24.69
C ARG A 199 26.18 0.98 23.53
N ASN A 200 26.83 1.55 22.51
CA ASN A 200 27.27 0.78 21.35
C ASN A 200 28.39 -0.22 21.72
N LEU A 201 29.22 0.11 22.73
CA LEU A 201 30.28 -0.79 23.21
C LEU A 201 29.67 -2.04 23.87
N ARG A 202 28.67 -1.84 24.74
CA ARG A 202 27.88 -2.92 25.33
C ARG A 202 27.18 -3.76 24.25
N ALA A 203 26.64 -3.13 23.21
CA ALA A 203 26.04 -3.84 22.07
C ALA A 203 27.08 -4.70 21.33
N LEU A 204 28.28 -4.17 21.06
CA LEU A 204 29.37 -4.92 20.43
C LEU A 204 29.82 -6.13 21.29
N GLU A 205 29.95 -5.94 22.60
CA GLU A 205 30.26 -7.04 23.53
C GLU A 205 29.17 -8.12 23.52
N SER A 206 27.90 -7.72 23.49
CA SER A 206 26.76 -8.65 23.41
C SER A 206 26.75 -9.44 22.09
N GLN A 207 27.04 -8.78 20.97
CA GLN A 207 27.16 -9.39 19.65
C GLN A 207 28.32 -10.40 19.57
N LYS A 208 29.47 -10.09 20.21
CA LYS A 208 30.61 -11.02 20.29
C LYS A 208 30.31 -12.26 21.13
N LYS A 209 29.46 -12.13 22.16
CA LYS A 209 29.04 -13.25 23.02
C LYS A 209 28.01 -14.16 22.34
N GLN A 210 27.26 -13.63 21.37
CA GLN A 210 26.28 -14.40 20.61
C GLN A 210 26.96 -15.26 19.55
N LYS A 211 26.91 -16.59 19.72
CA LYS A 211 27.24 -17.56 18.66
C LYS A 211 26.10 -17.62 17.63
N ILE A 212 25.88 -16.53 16.90
CA ILE A 212 24.91 -16.50 15.81
C ILE A 212 25.58 -17.11 14.58
N VAL A 213 25.03 -18.23 14.10
CA VAL A 213 25.29 -18.70 12.74
C VAL A 213 24.47 -17.79 11.84
N THR A 214 25.11 -17.10 10.90
CA THR A 214 24.38 -16.31 9.90
C THR A 214 23.83 -17.28 8.86
N PRO A 215 22.49 -17.51 8.79
CA PRO A 215 21.94 -18.31 7.70
C PRO A 215 22.31 -17.62 6.38
N ARG A 216 22.86 -18.38 5.42
CA ARG A 216 23.14 -17.84 4.08
C ARG A 216 21.83 -17.35 3.48
N LYS A 217 21.82 -16.12 2.98
CA LYS A 217 20.68 -15.62 2.19
C LYS A 217 20.66 -16.41 0.89
N GLU A 218 19.70 -17.31 0.74
CA GLU A 218 19.42 -17.93 -0.55
C GLU A 218 19.00 -16.81 -1.52
N PRO A 219 19.56 -16.78 -2.75
CA PRO A 219 19.14 -15.81 -3.75
C PRO A 219 17.66 -16.03 -4.08
N LEU A 220 16.91 -14.94 -4.32
CA LEU A 220 15.50 -15.06 -4.68
C LEU A 220 15.36 -15.80 -6.02
N ALA A 221 14.36 -16.67 -6.11
CA ALA A 221 14.14 -17.57 -7.25
C ALA A 221 13.62 -16.88 -8.53
N PHE A 222 13.59 -15.55 -8.56
CA PHE A 222 13.04 -14.75 -9.66
C PHE A 222 13.91 -13.54 -9.93
N GLU A 223 13.77 -12.97 -11.14
CA GLU A 223 14.50 -11.76 -11.53
C GLU A 223 14.14 -10.57 -10.63
N HIS A 224 15.16 -9.99 -10.02
CA HIS A 224 15.04 -8.82 -9.16
C HIS A 224 16.37 -8.06 -9.14
N LYS A 225 16.32 -6.79 -8.75
CA LYS A 225 17.51 -6.00 -8.45
C LYS A 225 17.27 -5.19 -7.18
N LEU A 226 18.15 -5.33 -6.20
CA LEU A 226 18.18 -4.46 -5.03
C LEU A 226 18.64 -3.06 -5.47
N LEU A 227 17.82 -2.04 -5.16
CA LEU A 227 18.08 -0.66 -5.55
C LEU A 227 18.69 0.15 -4.42
N LEU A 228 18.10 0.07 -3.23
CA LEU A 228 18.51 0.80 -2.03
C LEU A 228 17.96 0.12 -0.77
N GLY A 229 18.44 0.55 0.40
CA GLY A 229 17.97 0.05 1.69
C GLY A 229 17.98 1.13 2.78
N HIS A 230 17.04 1.01 3.72
CA HIS A 230 17.02 1.68 5.02
C HIS A 230 17.43 0.69 6.11
N VAL A 231 17.92 1.20 7.24
CA VAL A 231 18.07 0.38 8.46
C VAL A 231 16.74 0.31 9.22
N SER A 232 15.92 1.35 9.09
CA SER A 232 14.58 1.41 9.65
C SER A 232 13.55 0.69 8.77
N MET A 233 12.37 0.46 9.35
CA MET A 233 11.22 -0.06 8.62
C MET A 233 10.74 0.97 7.61
N LEU A 234 10.83 0.62 6.32
CA LEU A 234 10.21 1.41 5.25
C LEU A 234 8.69 1.45 5.44
N THR A 235 8.09 2.61 5.21
CA THR A 235 6.65 2.83 5.39
C THR A 235 5.94 3.21 4.09
N ASP A 236 6.60 3.96 3.21
CA ASP A 236 6.05 4.34 1.91
C ASP A 236 7.17 4.69 0.91
N MET A 237 6.81 4.72 -0.38
CA MET A 237 7.73 4.99 -1.48
C MET A 237 6.98 5.61 -2.65
N VAL A 238 7.58 6.65 -3.25
CA VAL A 238 7.12 7.27 -4.49
C VAL A 238 8.26 7.37 -5.51
N HIS A 239 7.88 7.36 -6.78
CA HIS A 239 8.80 7.55 -7.89
C HIS A 239 8.50 8.90 -8.55
N ALA A 240 9.54 9.72 -8.71
CA ALA A 240 9.46 11.01 -9.38
C ALA A 240 10.33 11.00 -10.65
N THR A 241 9.93 11.81 -11.63
CA THR A 241 10.75 12.12 -12.80
C THR A 241 10.87 13.62 -12.95
N ARG A 242 12.02 14.07 -13.48
CA ARG A 242 12.22 15.48 -13.79
C ARG A 242 13.02 15.63 -15.07
N GLN A 243 12.66 16.59 -15.90
CA GLN A 243 13.49 17.04 -17.00
C GLN A 243 14.62 17.92 -16.46
N VAL A 244 15.87 17.49 -16.69
CA VAL A 244 17.09 18.21 -16.32
C VAL A 244 18.05 18.14 -17.49
N ASP A 245 18.48 19.29 -18.02
CA ASP A 245 19.37 19.39 -19.19
C ASP A 245 18.85 18.61 -20.42
N GLY A 246 17.53 18.65 -20.65
CA GLY A 246 16.87 17.92 -21.75
C GLY A 246 16.80 16.40 -21.57
N LYS A 247 17.14 15.87 -20.39
CA LYS A 247 17.07 14.44 -20.05
C LYS A 247 16.12 14.20 -18.89
N ILE A 248 15.36 13.10 -18.97
CA ILE A 248 14.53 12.64 -17.87
C ILE A 248 15.43 11.98 -16.82
N ARG A 249 15.58 12.63 -15.66
CA ARG A 249 16.14 12.04 -14.45
C ARG A 249 15.01 11.39 -13.65
N ARG A 250 15.34 10.28 -13.00
CA ARG A 250 14.42 9.51 -12.15
C ARG A 250 14.87 9.62 -10.71
N TYR A 251 13.93 9.57 -9.79
CA TYR A 251 14.16 9.58 -8.35
C TYR A 251 13.27 8.56 -7.67
N ILE A 252 13.76 8.00 -6.57
CA ILE A 252 12.98 7.19 -5.64
C ILE A 252 13.05 7.93 -4.30
N LEU A 253 11.88 8.30 -3.80
CA LEU A 253 11.72 8.91 -2.49
C LEU A 253 11.08 7.89 -1.56
N THR A 254 11.64 7.75 -0.37
CA THR A 254 11.25 6.73 0.60
C THR A 254 11.05 7.33 1.98
N ALA A 255 10.00 6.89 2.66
CA ALA A 255 9.72 7.25 4.04
C ALA A 255 9.95 6.05 4.96
N ASP A 256 10.33 6.31 6.21
CA ASP A 256 10.51 5.26 7.21
C ASP A 256 9.95 5.60 8.59
N ARG A 257 9.96 4.58 9.45
CA ARG A 257 9.49 4.64 10.84
C ARG A 257 10.34 5.57 11.72
N ASP A 258 11.60 5.81 11.37
CA ASP A 258 12.53 6.65 12.12
C ASP A 258 12.56 8.09 11.61
N GLU A 259 11.42 8.57 11.09
CA GLU A 259 11.18 9.97 10.70
C GLU A 259 11.88 10.43 9.41
N HIS A 260 12.61 9.55 8.73
CA HIS A 260 13.34 9.95 7.53
C HIS A 260 12.45 9.93 6.29
N ILE A 261 12.54 10.99 5.50
CA ILE A 261 12.16 11.00 4.10
C ILE A 261 13.45 11.15 3.30
N ARG A 262 13.86 10.09 2.59
CA ARG A 262 15.10 10.04 1.83
C ARG A 262 14.82 10.28 0.36
N VAL A 263 15.62 11.14 -0.27
CA VAL A 263 15.59 11.40 -1.72
C VAL A 263 16.80 10.73 -2.35
N SER A 264 16.58 9.77 -3.26
CA SER A 264 17.64 9.08 -4.00
C SER A 264 17.39 9.15 -5.49
N ARG A 265 18.46 9.04 -6.27
CA ARG A 265 18.31 8.85 -7.72
C ARG A 265 17.57 7.53 -7.99
N GLY A 266 16.92 7.45 -9.13
CA GLY A 266 16.32 6.22 -9.64
C GLY A 266 17.35 5.33 -10.34
N PRO A 267 16.93 4.14 -10.79
CA PRO A 267 17.79 3.25 -11.58
C PRO A 267 18.37 3.98 -12.81
N PRO A 268 19.68 3.81 -13.10
CA PRO A 268 20.60 2.82 -12.51
C PRO A 268 21.38 3.29 -11.26
N GLN A 269 21.22 4.54 -10.82
CA GLN A 269 22.06 5.17 -9.78
C GLN A 269 21.40 5.23 -8.40
N SER A 270 20.58 4.25 -8.04
CA SER A 270 19.80 4.24 -6.79
C SER A 270 20.61 4.21 -5.50
N HIS A 271 21.90 3.95 -5.59
CA HIS A 271 22.86 4.07 -4.48
C HIS A 271 23.23 5.53 -4.16
N VAL A 272 22.93 6.49 -5.06
CA VAL A 272 23.21 7.91 -4.85
C VAL A 272 22.04 8.55 -4.11
N ILE A 273 22.30 8.97 -2.88
CA ILE A 273 21.39 9.75 -2.05
C ILE A 273 21.62 11.23 -2.36
N GLU A 274 20.56 11.94 -2.73
CA GLU A 274 20.60 13.39 -2.99
C GLU A 274 20.40 14.18 -1.69
N GLY A 275 19.57 13.66 -0.77
CA GLY A 275 19.34 14.32 0.51
C GLY A 275 18.25 13.65 1.35
N TYR A 276 17.90 14.32 2.43
CA TYR A 276 16.87 13.91 3.37
C TYR A 276 16.01 15.11 3.76
N CYS A 277 14.69 14.94 3.72
CA CYS A 277 13.74 15.92 4.25
C CYS A 277 13.53 15.63 5.74
N LEU A 278 14.12 16.45 6.63
CA LEU A 278 14.19 16.20 8.08
C LEU A 278 13.43 17.28 8.87
N ALA A 279 12.31 16.91 9.47
CA ALA A 279 11.55 17.76 10.40
C ALA A 279 10.45 17.02 11.17
N HIS A 280 10.04 15.84 10.70
CA HIS A 280 9.16 14.95 11.46
C HIS A 280 9.84 14.54 12.77
N THR A 281 9.03 14.37 13.81
CA THR A 281 9.48 13.94 15.16
C THR A 281 8.77 12.66 15.61
N ASP A 282 7.97 12.08 14.72
CA ASP A 282 7.39 10.76 14.83
C ASP A 282 7.36 10.09 13.45
N PHE A 283 7.03 8.81 13.38
CA PHE A 283 7.08 8.02 12.14
C PHE A 283 6.40 8.75 10.97
N VAL A 284 6.97 8.63 9.77
CA VAL A 284 6.30 9.04 8.53
C VAL A 284 5.64 7.81 7.95
N SER A 285 4.34 7.84 7.68
CA SER A 285 3.57 6.68 7.19
C SER A 285 3.17 6.80 5.73
N LYS A 286 3.03 8.02 5.21
CA LYS A 286 2.62 8.32 3.84
C LYS A 286 3.38 9.52 3.29
N ILE A 287 3.77 9.40 2.02
CA ILE A 287 4.32 10.51 1.23
C ILE A 287 3.63 10.56 -0.13
N CYS A 288 3.34 11.75 -0.63
CA CYS A 288 2.64 11.95 -1.89
C CYS A 288 3.26 13.11 -2.67
N LEU A 289 3.52 12.89 -3.96
CA LEU A 289 4.00 13.94 -4.85
C LEU A 289 2.81 14.74 -5.38
N ILE A 290 2.94 16.06 -5.42
CA ILE A 290 1.94 16.92 -6.05
C ILE A 290 2.22 16.96 -7.56
N PRO A 291 1.30 16.51 -8.42
CA PRO A 291 1.53 16.42 -9.86
C PRO A 291 1.96 17.76 -10.46
N ARG A 292 2.89 17.70 -11.42
CA ARG A 292 3.43 18.87 -12.16
C ARG A 292 4.21 19.89 -11.32
N THR A 293 4.50 19.59 -10.05
CA THR A 293 5.29 20.46 -9.16
C THR A 293 6.52 19.73 -8.62
N ASP A 294 7.39 20.47 -7.93
CA ASP A 294 8.48 19.92 -7.12
C ASP A 294 8.08 19.76 -5.63
N LEU A 295 6.76 19.70 -5.35
CA LEU A 295 6.25 19.54 -4.00
C LEU A 295 6.04 18.07 -3.62
N LEU A 296 6.42 17.75 -2.40
CA LEU A 296 6.08 16.52 -1.70
C LEU A 296 5.25 16.88 -0.47
N VAL A 297 4.21 16.11 -0.20
CA VAL A 297 3.48 16.16 1.07
C VAL A 297 3.74 14.87 1.85
N SER A 298 3.96 14.99 3.16
CA SER A 298 4.15 13.86 4.06
C SER A 298 3.20 13.91 5.25
N GLY A 299 2.82 12.73 5.72
CA GLY A 299 1.97 12.53 6.89
C GLY A 299 2.42 11.31 7.69
N GLY A 300 2.11 11.31 8.98
CA GLY A 300 2.68 10.34 9.91
C GLY A 300 2.01 10.33 11.27
N GLY A 301 2.81 10.12 12.31
CA GLY A 301 2.39 10.21 13.71
C GLY A 301 2.36 11.64 14.29
N ASN A 302 2.79 12.64 13.52
CA ASN A 302 2.69 14.05 13.89
C ASN A 302 1.27 14.61 13.68
N ASP A 303 0.93 15.68 14.40
CA ASP A 303 -0.34 16.40 14.27
C ASP A 303 -0.38 17.38 13.08
N TRP A 304 0.55 17.26 12.14
CA TRP A 304 0.68 18.14 10.97
C TRP A 304 1.12 17.36 9.73
N LEU A 305 0.79 17.90 8.56
CA LEU A 305 1.30 17.44 7.27
C LEU A 305 2.48 18.32 6.83
N GLY A 306 3.57 17.70 6.38
CA GLY A 306 4.75 18.42 5.91
C GLY A 306 4.66 18.71 4.43
N VAL A 307 4.84 19.97 4.02
CA VAL A 307 4.96 20.36 2.61
C VAL A 307 6.42 20.67 2.33
N TRP A 308 7.00 20.03 1.34
CA TRP A 308 8.44 20.07 1.07
C TRP A 308 8.73 20.44 -0.38
N ASP A 309 9.77 21.22 -0.60
CA ASP A 309 10.52 21.17 -1.86
C ASP A 309 11.43 19.94 -1.77
N TRP A 310 11.04 18.86 -2.43
CA TRP A 310 11.77 17.59 -2.30
C TRP A 310 13.10 17.58 -3.05
N LEU A 311 13.31 18.49 -4.00
CA LEU A 311 14.61 18.63 -4.67
C LEU A 311 15.63 19.28 -3.76
N ARG A 312 15.21 20.32 -3.04
CA ARG A 312 16.04 21.04 -2.08
C ARG A 312 16.06 20.37 -0.71
N CYS A 313 15.20 19.37 -0.49
CA CYS A 313 14.99 18.71 0.78
C CYS A 313 14.59 19.69 1.90
N GLU A 314 13.83 20.73 1.54
CA GLU A 314 13.47 21.84 2.42
C GLU A 314 12.01 21.74 2.86
N LEU A 315 11.74 21.93 4.16
CA LEU A 315 10.38 22.05 4.66
C LEU A 315 9.86 23.45 4.38
N LEU A 316 8.84 23.57 3.55
CA LEU A 316 8.20 24.84 3.22
C LEU A 316 7.14 25.21 4.24
N ALA A 317 6.36 24.23 4.71
CA ALA A 317 5.26 24.46 5.64
C ALA A 317 4.85 23.22 6.44
N LYS A 318 4.16 23.47 7.55
CA LYS A 318 3.41 22.47 8.31
C LYS A 318 1.93 22.84 8.28
N VAL A 319 1.11 22.02 7.65
CA VAL A 319 -0.36 22.19 7.67
C VAL A 319 -0.89 21.53 8.94
N ASP A 320 -1.53 22.31 9.81
CA ASP A 320 -2.04 21.85 11.11
C ASP A 320 -3.26 20.94 10.92
N LEU A 321 -3.04 19.65 11.10
CA LEU A 321 -4.06 18.62 10.93
C LEU A 321 -4.99 18.58 12.15
N ARG A 322 -4.43 18.69 13.37
CA ARG A 322 -5.21 18.67 14.62
C ARG A 322 -6.25 19.78 14.66
N LYS A 323 -5.88 20.99 14.25
CA LYS A 323 -6.82 22.11 14.19
C LYS A 323 -8.02 21.80 13.29
N ALA A 324 -7.81 21.13 12.16
CA ALA A 324 -8.87 20.80 11.21
C ALA A 324 -9.86 19.74 11.75
N ILE A 325 -9.37 18.75 12.50
CA ILE A 325 -10.18 17.59 12.94
C ILE A 325 -10.47 17.55 14.44
N SER A 326 -10.11 18.58 15.20
CA SER A 326 -10.23 18.60 16.67
C SER A 326 -11.64 18.26 17.20
N HIS A 327 -12.68 18.64 16.45
CA HIS A 327 -14.08 18.35 16.79
C HIS A 327 -14.50 16.88 16.58
N LEU A 328 -13.71 16.12 15.82
CA LEU A 328 -13.94 14.69 15.55
C LEU A 328 -13.10 13.77 16.45
N LEU A 329 -12.14 14.34 17.19
CA LEU A 329 -11.29 13.56 18.08
C LEU A 329 -12.02 13.30 19.40
N PRO A 330 -12.00 12.05 19.92
CA PRO A 330 -12.63 11.72 21.20
C PRO A 330 -12.08 12.51 22.39
N SER A 331 -10.81 12.91 22.33
CA SER A 331 -10.13 13.68 23.36
C SER A 331 -9.04 14.59 22.77
N ILE A 332 -8.64 15.61 23.54
CA ILE A 332 -7.56 16.54 23.14
C ILE A 332 -6.21 15.82 23.03
N ASP A 333 -6.01 14.75 23.80
CA ASP A 333 -4.78 13.95 23.84
C ASP A 333 -4.75 12.81 22.81
N GLU A 334 -5.85 12.60 22.07
CA GLU A 334 -5.95 11.54 21.07
C GLU A 334 -4.86 11.74 20.01
N ARG A 335 -4.03 10.72 19.76
CA ARG A 335 -2.89 10.85 18.83
C ARG A 335 -3.30 10.54 17.41
N ILE A 336 -2.98 11.44 16.48
CA ILE A 336 -3.28 11.25 15.07
C ILE A 336 -2.24 10.30 14.43
N ALA A 337 -2.70 9.43 13.54
CA ALA A 337 -1.86 8.62 12.67
C ALA A 337 -2.42 8.67 11.24
N VAL A 338 -1.73 9.35 10.32
CA VAL A 338 -2.14 9.41 8.91
C VAL A 338 -2.03 8.03 8.28
N SER A 339 -3.16 7.41 7.93
CA SER A 339 -3.22 6.03 7.40
C SER A 339 -3.12 5.99 5.88
N GLY A 340 -3.58 7.05 5.19
CA GLY A 340 -3.63 7.11 3.74
C GLY A 340 -3.53 8.53 3.17
N MET A 341 -2.97 8.63 1.98
CA MET A 341 -2.75 9.90 1.28
C MET A 341 -2.81 9.66 -0.22
N TRP A 342 -3.66 10.40 -0.92
CA TRP A 342 -3.91 10.25 -2.35
C TRP A 342 -4.04 11.62 -2.99
N VAL A 343 -3.61 11.77 -4.23
CA VAL A 343 -3.89 12.96 -5.02
C VAL A 343 -4.84 12.58 -6.14
N VAL A 344 -5.95 13.30 -6.23
CA VAL A 344 -7.00 13.09 -7.22
C VAL A 344 -7.28 14.42 -7.92
N PRO A 345 -7.66 14.42 -9.21
CA PRO A 345 -8.01 15.66 -9.88
C PRO A 345 -9.33 16.20 -9.32
N VAL A 346 -9.45 17.52 -9.25
CA VAL A 346 -10.64 18.20 -8.71
C VAL A 346 -11.86 17.89 -9.56
N ALA A 347 -11.75 18.03 -10.88
CA ALA A 347 -12.79 17.63 -11.80
C ALA A 347 -12.18 16.89 -12.99
N ALA A 348 -13.01 16.18 -13.75
CA ALA A 348 -12.55 15.55 -14.97
C ALA A 348 -11.95 16.61 -15.92
N GLN A 349 -10.83 16.27 -16.55
CA GLN A 349 -10.15 17.12 -17.54
C GLN A 349 -9.62 18.47 -17.01
N THR A 350 -9.41 18.62 -15.70
CA THR A 350 -8.73 19.79 -15.13
C THR A 350 -7.28 19.47 -14.78
N ASP A 351 -6.43 20.50 -14.78
CA ASP A 351 -5.05 20.43 -14.24
C ASP A 351 -5.00 20.79 -12.75
N GLN A 352 -6.16 20.82 -12.08
CA GLN A 352 -6.29 21.08 -10.65
C GLN A 352 -6.38 19.77 -9.89
N TRP A 353 -5.64 19.70 -8.78
CA TRP A 353 -5.51 18.49 -7.98
C TRP A 353 -5.90 18.80 -6.53
N THR A 354 -6.50 17.82 -5.88
CA THR A 354 -6.74 17.84 -4.44
C THR A 354 -6.02 16.69 -3.78
N LEU A 355 -5.43 16.97 -2.63
CA LEU A 355 -4.86 16.00 -1.73
C LEU A 355 -5.97 15.48 -0.81
N CYS A 356 -6.14 14.16 -0.77
CA CYS A 356 -7.02 13.46 0.14
C CYS A 356 -6.18 12.79 1.24
N VAL A 357 -6.55 12.97 2.51
CA VAL A 357 -5.82 12.45 3.66
C VAL A 357 -6.77 11.72 4.62
N ALA A 358 -6.48 10.46 4.90
CA ALA A 358 -7.19 9.66 5.89
C ALA A 358 -6.32 9.48 7.15
N CYS A 359 -6.96 9.45 8.31
CA CYS A 359 -6.33 9.10 9.57
C CYS A 359 -6.92 7.79 10.10
N GLU A 360 -6.07 6.99 10.75
CA GLU A 360 -6.50 5.73 11.36
C GLU A 360 -7.66 5.95 12.34
N LYS A 361 -8.73 5.17 12.21
CA LYS A 361 -9.96 5.24 13.02
C LYS A 361 -10.72 6.57 12.98
N LEU A 362 -10.35 7.51 12.11
CA LEU A 362 -11.07 8.77 11.94
C LEU A 362 -12.23 8.59 10.92
N PRO A 363 -13.48 8.88 11.29
CA PRO A 363 -14.64 8.81 10.39
C PRO A 363 -14.76 10.06 9.50
N ALA A 364 -13.65 10.44 8.86
CA ALA A 364 -13.61 11.54 7.92
C ALA A 364 -12.47 11.41 6.90
N LEU A 365 -12.69 11.97 5.72
CA LEU A 365 -11.67 12.21 4.70
C LEU A 365 -11.38 13.70 4.63
N ILE A 366 -10.11 14.06 4.72
CA ILE A 366 -9.65 15.44 4.63
C ILE A 366 -9.24 15.76 3.20
N PHE A 367 -9.63 16.93 2.69
CA PHE A 367 -9.33 17.43 1.36
C PHE A 367 -8.58 18.77 1.45
N ILE A 368 -7.51 18.90 0.67
CA ILE A 368 -6.70 20.12 0.57
C ILE A 368 -6.45 20.40 -0.91
N ASP A 369 -6.81 21.59 -1.38
CA ASP A 369 -6.47 22.04 -2.73
C ASP A 369 -4.95 22.14 -2.89
N CYS A 370 -4.39 21.43 -3.87
CA CYS A 370 -2.95 21.41 -4.09
C CYS A 370 -2.42 22.79 -4.53
N SER A 371 -3.22 23.60 -5.22
CA SER A 371 -2.81 24.95 -5.61
C SER A 371 -2.58 25.85 -4.38
N ALA A 372 -3.32 25.62 -3.30
CA ALA A 372 -3.11 26.32 -2.03
C ALA A 372 -1.77 25.99 -1.37
N LEU A 373 -1.17 24.83 -1.71
CA LEU A 373 0.12 24.39 -1.19
C LEU A 373 1.31 25.02 -1.93
N GLU A 374 1.08 25.57 -3.13
CA GLU A 374 2.11 26.22 -3.95
C GLU A 374 2.28 27.72 -3.63
N HIS A 375 1.33 28.33 -2.92
CA HIS A 375 1.38 29.75 -2.55
C HIS A 375 2.42 30.05 -1.46
N ASP A 376 2.77 31.33 -1.29
CA ASP A 376 3.77 31.81 -0.32
C ASP A 376 3.47 31.46 1.16
N SER A 377 2.29 30.96 1.48
CA SER A 377 1.91 30.55 2.84
C SER A 377 1.12 29.25 2.84
N PRO A 378 1.76 28.10 2.54
CA PRO A 378 1.08 26.80 2.45
C PRO A 378 0.54 26.32 3.80
N ALA A 379 1.11 26.78 4.92
CA ALA A 379 0.66 26.42 6.27
C ALA A 379 -0.79 26.87 6.56
N ASP A 380 -1.25 27.89 5.85
CA ASP A 380 -2.59 28.45 5.96
C ASP A 380 -3.55 27.87 4.90
N ALA A 381 -3.16 26.81 4.19
CA ALA A 381 -4.02 26.16 3.21
C ALA A 381 -5.34 25.74 3.87
N ALA A 382 -6.46 26.07 3.22
CA ALA A 382 -7.78 25.70 3.72
C ALA A 382 -7.93 24.18 3.68
N VAL A 383 -8.47 23.63 4.76
CA VAL A 383 -8.75 22.21 4.89
C VAL A 383 -10.26 22.00 4.87
N THR A 384 -10.74 21.18 3.94
CA THR A 384 -12.13 20.71 3.92
C THR A 384 -12.20 19.32 4.54
N VAL A 385 -13.13 19.10 5.47
CA VAL A 385 -13.34 17.80 6.11
C VAL A 385 -14.68 17.25 5.63
N TYR A 386 -14.66 16.04 5.07
CA TYR A 386 -15.86 15.29 4.68
C TYR A 386 -16.06 14.14 5.66
N GLU A 387 -17.10 14.23 6.49
CA GLU A 387 -17.45 13.22 7.50
C GLU A 387 -18.16 12.02 6.86
N THR A 388 -17.95 10.82 7.41
CA THR A 388 -18.40 9.54 6.81
C THR A 388 -19.37 8.75 7.70
N ASP A 389 -20.23 9.45 8.44
CA ASP A 389 -21.27 8.88 9.32
C ASP A 389 -20.75 7.73 10.22
N GLU A 390 -19.67 8.01 10.96
CA GLU A 390 -18.99 7.13 11.93
C GLU A 390 -18.09 6.03 11.34
N ALA A 391 -18.07 5.79 10.03
CA ALA A 391 -17.24 4.75 9.43
C ALA A 391 -15.84 5.27 9.03
N PRO A 392 -14.73 4.77 9.61
CA PRO A 392 -13.38 5.19 9.23
C PRO A 392 -13.04 4.93 7.76
N VAL A 393 -12.21 5.82 7.19
CA VAL A 393 -11.74 5.68 5.80
C VAL A 393 -10.57 4.71 5.71
N LEU A 394 -10.69 3.72 4.81
CA LEU A 394 -9.67 2.68 4.60
C LEU A 394 -8.82 2.92 3.35
N ASP A 395 -9.45 3.27 2.22
CA ASP A 395 -8.75 3.51 0.96
C ASP A 395 -9.55 4.44 0.03
N VAL A 396 -8.86 5.05 -0.93
CA VAL A 396 -9.45 6.00 -1.89
C VAL A 396 -8.99 5.66 -3.30
N ALA A 397 -9.94 5.67 -4.25
CA ALA A 397 -9.66 5.52 -5.67
C ALA A 397 -10.39 6.58 -6.50
N TYR A 398 -9.76 7.06 -7.57
CA TYR A 398 -10.40 7.96 -8.52
C TYR A 398 -11.08 7.15 -9.63
N TYR A 399 -12.37 7.36 -9.87
CA TYR A 399 -13.18 6.61 -10.82
C TYR A 399 -13.79 7.49 -11.90
N GLY A 400 -13.81 6.95 -13.12
CA GLY A 400 -14.45 7.54 -14.28
C GLY A 400 -13.63 8.70 -14.84
N GLY A 401 -12.56 8.40 -15.59
CA GLY A 401 -11.60 9.39 -16.11
C GLY A 401 -12.19 10.63 -16.83
N ASN A 402 -13.45 10.54 -17.27
CA ASN A 402 -14.21 11.64 -17.89
C ASN A 402 -15.30 12.28 -17.00
N ALA A 403 -15.76 11.64 -15.94
CA ALA A 403 -16.84 12.12 -15.06
C ALA A 403 -16.32 12.58 -13.67
N GLY A 404 -15.23 11.97 -13.21
CA GLY A 404 -14.41 12.39 -12.09
C GLY A 404 -15.05 12.23 -10.71
N HIS A 405 -14.99 11.02 -10.18
CA HIS A 405 -15.50 10.70 -8.86
C HIS A 405 -14.40 10.15 -7.94
N VAL A 406 -14.43 10.56 -6.68
CA VAL A 406 -13.59 9.99 -5.63
C VAL A 406 -14.39 8.90 -4.93
N LEU A 407 -13.96 7.66 -5.10
CA LEU A 407 -14.52 6.51 -4.39
C LEU A 407 -13.79 6.35 -3.05
N ILE A 408 -14.55 6.17 -1.98
CA ILE A 408 -14.06 6.07 -0.61
C ILE A 408 -14.48 4.70 -0.08
N ALA A 409 -13.51 3.87 0.29
CA ALA A 409 -13.75 2.63 1.02
C ALA A 409 -13.81 2.91 2.52
N LEU A 410 -14.84 2.37 3.18
CA LEU A 410 -15.17 2.63 4.57
C LEU A 410 -15.20 1.35 5.38
N ASP A 411 -14.77 1.45 6.64
CA ASP A 411 -14.98 0.41 7.64
C ASP A 411 -16.41 0.46 8.21
N ASP A 412 -17.39 0.29 7.33
CA ASP A 412 -18.80 0.14 7.72
C ASP A 412 -19.18 -1.33 7.73
N ARG A 413 -19.04 -1.95 8.89
CA ARG A 413 -19.25 -3.40 9.08
C ARG A 413 -20.71 -3.80 9.25
N ARG A 414 -21.62 -2.81 9.34
CA ARG A 414 -23.04 -3.04 9.59
C ARG A 414 -23.70 -3.80 8.44
N PRO A 415 -24.71 -4.67 8.70
CA PRO A 415 -25.46 -5.37 7.65
C PRO A 415 -26.11 -4.46 6.60
N ASP A 416 -26.56 -3.28 7.02
CA ASP A 416 -27.18 -2.24 6.20
C ASP A 416 -26.21 -1.09 5.87
N GLY A 417 -24.93 -1.27 6.22
CA GLY A 417 -23.86 -0.30 6.05
C GLY A 417 -23.45 -0.06 4.60
N CYS A 418 -22.81 1.08 4.37
CA CYS A 418 -22.30 1.47 3.06
C CYS A 418 -20.77 1.42 3.06
N ARG A 419 -20.19 0.27 2.68
CA ARG A 419 -18.73 0.05 2.64
C ARG A 419 -18.00 0.88 1.58
N LEU A 420 -18.74 1.48 0.64
CA LEU A 420 -18.22 2.33 -0.43
C LEU A 420 -19.09 3.58 -0.59
N ARG A 421 -18.48 4.76 -0.72
CA ARG A 421 -19.15 6.00 -1.10
C ARG A 421 -18.49 6.63 -2.31
N ALA A 422 -19.25 7.43 -3.05
CA ALA A 422 -18.73 8.25 -4.14
C ALA A 422 -19.00 9.72 -3.84
N VAL A 423 -17.94 10.52 -3.87
CA VAL A 423 -18.04 11.98 -3.79
C VAL A 423 -17.47 12.61 -5.05
N GLN A 424 -17.94 13.81 -5.35
CA GLN A 424 -17.41 14.64 -6.41
C GLN A 424 -16.90 15.94 -5.81
N VAL A 425 -15.73 16.37 -6.27
CA VAL A 425 -15.18 17.68 -5.96
C VAL A 425 -15.58 18.60 -7.11
N THR A 426 -16.36 19.64 -6.84
CA THR A 426 -17.02 20.44 -7.90
C THR A 426 -16.35 21.80 -8.14
N GLY A 427 -15.48 22.22 -7.22
CA GLY A 427 -14.70 23.45 -7.35
C GLY A 427 -14.25 23.96 -5.98
N THR A 428 -13.84 25.23 -5.95
CA THR A 428 -13.50 25.95 -4.72
C THR A 428 -14.51 27.05 -4.44
N ARG A 429 -14.81 27.25 -3.16
CA ARG A 429 -15.63 28.34 -2.64
C ARG A 429 -14.77 29.21 -1.74
N ASP A 430 -14.69 30.49 -2.04
CA ASP A 430 -14.03 31.47 -1.17
C ASP A 430 -14.80 31.61 0.16
N ASP A 431 -14.17 31.18 1.26
CA ASP A 431 -14.62 31.50 2.61
C ASP A 431 -13.73 32.62 3.16
N SER A 432 -14.33 33.78 3.40
CA SER A 432 -13.65 34.97 3.90
C SER A 432 -12.99 34.78 5.27
N LYS A 433 -13.33 33.71 6.01
CA LYS A 433 -12.72 33.37 7.30
C LYS A 433 -11.64 32.29 7.24
N THR A 434 -11.68 31.38 6.25
CA THR A 434 -10.79 30.21 6.19
C THR A 434 -10.03 30.03 4.87
N ARG A 435 -10.12 31.01 3.95
CA ARG A 435 -9.68 30.95 2.53
C ARG A 435 -10.55 30.00 1.69
N SER A 436 -10.14 29.69 0.46
CA SER A 436 -10.93 28.90 -0.50
C SER A 436 -11.05 27.44 -0.06
N LYS A 437 -12.26 26.98 0.28
CA LYS A 437 -12.56 25.57 0.60
C LYS A 437 -13.03 24.82 -0.63
N LEU A 438 -12.75 23.53 -0.68
CA LEU A 438 -13.29 22.65 -1.74
C LEU A 438 -14.77 22.36 -1.50
N ASP A 439 -15.57 22.44 -2.57
CA ASP A 439 -16.97 22.01 -2.58
C ASP A 439 -17.02 20.50 -2.88
N ILE A 440 -17.62 19.74 -1.97
CA ILE A 440 -17.66 18.28 -1.99
C ILE A 440 -19.11 17.85 -1.84
N SER A 441 -19.59 17.06 -2.79
CA SER A 441 -20.96 16.56 -2.79
C SER A 441 -21.00 15.05 -3.03
N GLU A 442 -21.95 14.37 -2.39
CA GLU A 442 -22.19 12.95 -2.66
C GLU A 442 -22.78 12.77 -4.05
N PHE A 443 -22.26 11.79 -4.78
CA PHE A 443 -22.71 11.50 -6.14
C PHE A 443 -23.75 10.39 -6.16
N ASN A 444 -25.02 10.78 -5.99
CA ASN A 444 -26.15 9.87 -5.76
C ASN A 444 -26.34 8.77 -6.83
N THR A 445 -25.96 9.00 -8.09
CA THR A 445 -26.15 8.02 -9.17
C THR A 445 -25.32 6.74 -8.93
N LEU A 446 -24.19 6.84 -8.22
CA LEU A 446 -23.35 5.70 -7.88
C LEU A 446 -23.77 4.99 -6.57
N ASN A 447 -24.66 5.58 -5.77
CA ASN A 447 -25.03 5.01 -4.47
C ASN A 447 -25.69 3.63 -4.60
N ALA A 448 -26.63 3.46 -5.53
CA ALA A 448 -27.30 2.18 -5.73
C ALA A 448 -26.34 1.03 -6.13
N PRO A 449 -25.48 1.15 -7.16
CA PRO A 449 -24.54 0.09 -7.50
C PRO A 449 -23.51 -0.18 -6.39
N LEU A 450 -23.00 0.87 -5.72
CA LEU A 450 -22.04 0.70 -4.63
C LEU A 450 -22.66 0.01 -3.40
N ARG A 451 -23.93 0.29 -3.08
CA ARG A 451 -24.68 -0.43 -2.04
C ARG A 451 -24.91 -1.89 -2.40
N GLN A 452 -25.20 -2.20 -3.67
CA GLN A 452 -25.35 -3.59 -4.12
C GLN A 452 -24.04 -4.37 -3.94
N LEU A 453 -22.89 -3.77 -4.30
CA LEU A 453 -21.58 -4.37 -4.03
C LEU A 453 -21.33 -4.49 -2.52
N SER A 454 -21.70 -3.48 -1.75
CA SER A 454 -21.59 -3.46 -0.28
C SER A 454 -22.49 -4.48 0.43
N ALA A 455 -23.54 -4.99 -0.21
CA ALA A 455 -24.34 -6.09 0.34
C ALA A 455 -23.72 -7.48 0.07
N SER A 456 -22.75 -7.58 -0.84
CA SER A 456 -22.17 -8.87 -1.24
C SER A 456 -21.14 -9.39 -0.22
N ASN A 457 -21.33 -10.62 0.27
CA ASN A 457 -20.48 -11.32 1.24
C ASN A 457 -20.43 -10.68 2.65
N GLY A 458 -21.18 -11.26 3.59
CA GLY A 458 -20.90 -11.17 5.03
C GLY A 458 -19.97 -12.32 5.44
N VAL A 459 -19.03 -12.05 6.35
CA VAL A 459 -18.17 -13.09 6.92
C VAL A 459 -18.22 -12.93 8.43
N VAL A 460 -18.38 -14.02 9.16
CA VAL A 460 -18.23 -14.01 10.61
C VAL A 460 -16.73 -13.92 10.92
N GLU A 461 -16.19 -12.71 10.94
CA GLU A 461 -14.86 -12.41 11.47
C GLU A 461 -14.98 -11.67 12.80
N ASP A 462 -14.05 -11.94 13.71
CA ASP A 462 -13.92 -11.24 14.99
C ASP A 462 -13.43 -9.81 14.76
N ASP A 463 -14.13 -8.81 15.31
CA ASP A 463 -13.77 -7.40 15.20
C ASP A 463 -12.34 -7.12 15.67
N ALA A 464 -11.85 -7.83 16.70
CA ALA A 464 -10.47 -7.65 17.18
C ALA A 464 -9.43 -8.11 16.14
N VAL A 465 -9.74 -9.16 15.38
CA VAL A 465 -8.88 -9.68 14.31
C VAL A 465 -8.88 -8.71 13.13
N LEU A 466 -10.05 -8.17 12.75
CA LEU A 466 -10.17 -7.15 11.72
C LEU A 466 -9.45 -5.86 12.11
N ASP A 467 -9.62 -5.40 13.34
CA ASP A 467 -8.92 -4.22 13.86
C ASP A 467 -7.40 -4.38 13.81
N GLY A 468 -6.89 -5.54 14.23
CA GLY A 468 -5.46 -5.84 14.16
C GLY A 468 -4.90 -5.92 12.73
N PHE A 469 -5.77 -6.10 11.73
CA PHE A 469 -5.42 -6.11 10.32
C PHE A 469 -5.53 -4.72 9.68
N LEU A 470 -6.63 -3.99 9.92
CA LEU A 470 -6.95 -2.71 9.29
C LEU A 470 -6.21 -1.53 9.95
N TYR A 471 -6.01 -1.59 11.27
CA TYR A 471 -5.52 -0.46 12.07
C TYR A 471 -4.14 -0.76 12.65
N THR A 472 -3.13 -0.58 11.79
CA THR A 472 -1.73 -0.91 12.10
C THR A 472 -0.77 0.27 12.01
N THR A 473 -1.23 1.42 11.53
CA THR A 473 -0.41 2.62 11.31
C THR A 473 -0.03 3.26 12.64
N ALA A 474 -0.96 3.38 13.58
CA ALA A 474 -0.65 3.94 14.90
C ALA A 474 0.41 3.12 15.66
N ASN A 475 0.50 1.81 15.39
CA ASN A 475 1.50 0.91 15.96
C ASN A 475 2.94 1.18 15.48
N LEU A 476 3.12 2.01 14.45
CA LEU A 476 4.45 2.48 14.02
C LEU A 476 5.10 3.39 15.06
N ARG A 477 4.32 3.99 15.96
CA ARG A 477 4.85 4.84 17.02
C ARG A 477 5.89 4.09 17.84
N LYS A 478 7.00 4.76 18.15
CA LYS A 478 8.02 4.20 19.02
C LYS A 478 7.39 4.04 20.41
N ARG A 479 7.40 2.82 20.94
CA ARG A 479 7.08 2.62 22.37
C ARG A 479 8.19 3.33 23.15
N GLY A 480 7.82 4.14 24.14
CA GLY A 480 8.78 4.83 25.00
C GLY A 480 9.88 3.86 25.42
N GLY A 481 11.14 4.31 25.33
CA GLY A 481 12.29 3.56 25.79
C GLY A 481 12.11 3.18 27.26
N TRP A 482 12.72 2.06 27.64
CA TRP A 482 12.83 1.57 29.01
C TRP A 482 12.97 2.71 30.02
N ASP A 483 12.18 2.64 31.09
CA ASP A 483 12.16 3.59 32.20
C ASP A 483 13.58 4.06 32.56
N GLU A 484 13.77 5.38 32.57
CA GLU A 484 14.97 6.05 33.10
C GLU A 484 15.15 5.79 34.61
N ASP A 485 14.22 5.07 35.25
CA ASP A 485 14.22 4.73 36.68
C ASP A 485 15.17 3.59 37.08
N ASN A 486 15.99 3.05 36.16
CA ASN A 486 17.02 2.05 36.47
C ASN A 486 18.46 2.60 36.51
N GLU A 487 18.64 3.92 36.51
CA GLU A 487 19.89 4.56 36.92
C GLU A 487 19.79 5.11 38.36
N ALA A 488 19.75 4.20 39.32
CA ALA A 488 20.07 4.47 40.72
C ALA A 488 21.10 3.47 41.24
#